data_AF-A0A7C5TYD4-F1
#
_entry.id   AF-A0A7C5TYD4-F1
#
_cell.length_a   1.000
_cell.length_b   1.000
_cell.length_c   1.000
_cell.angle_alpha   90.00
_cell.angle_beta   90.00
_cell.angle_gamma   90.00
#
_symmetry.space_group_name_H-M   'P 1'
#
loop_
_entity.id
_entity.type
_entity.pdbx_description
1 polymer ?
#
loop_
_entity_poly.entity_id
_entity_poly.type
_entity_poly.pdbx_seq_one_letter_code
_entity_poly.pdbx_strand_id
1 'polypeptide(L)'
;MTVEIEERRRILEALSRYTDLANLEKLSRIKQVSILKWLLNVAELTKPAKIFIVTNKPSDIEYIRRKAVENNEETPVKYSPLHTVHFDGPRDLARDRENTKILVKHGAEIAMVNTGDREKGLREIFELSSGIMSNREM
;
A
#
# COMPACT_ATOMS: atom_id res chain seq x y z
N MET A 1 16.44 -0.66 -26.23
CA MET A 1 17.27 -1.05 -25.06
C MET A 1 17.78 0.15 -24.27
N THR A 2 18.42 1.16 -24.90
CA THR A 2 18.94 2.35 -24.20
C THR A 2 17.86 3.21 -23.56
N VAL A 3 16.72 3.41 -24.25
CA VAL A 3 15.60 4.23 -23.75
C VAL A 3 14.96 3.63 -22.49
N GLU A 4 14.76 2.31 -22.47
CA GLU A 4 14.12 1.62 -21.34
C GLU A 4 15.03 1.58 -20.09
N ILE A 5 16.34 1.42 -20.29
CA ILE A 5 17.33 1.51 -19.21
C ILE A 5 17.33 2.92 -18.60
N GLU A 6 17.25 3.96 -19.43
CA GLU A 6 17.22 5.35 -18.99
C GLU A 6 15.90 5.71 -18.30
N GLU A 7 14.75 5.26 -18.81
CA GLU A 7 13.44 5.41 -18.14
C GLU A 7 13.46 4.74 -16.77
N ARG A 8 13.97 3.51 -16.70
CA ARG A 8 14.12 2.77 -15.44
C ARG A 8 14.99 3.53 -14.43
N ARG A 9 16.13 4.07 -14.87
CA ARG A 9 17.03 4.85 -14.03
C ARG A 9 16.31 6.06 -13.44
N ARG A 10 15.58 6.82 -14.26
CA ARG A 10 14.80 7.98 -13.84
C ARG A 10 13.71 7.63 -12.83
N ILE A 11 13.01 6.51 -13.02
CA ILE A 11 11.97 6.07 -12.08
C ILE A 11 12.57 5.69 -10.72
N LEU A 12 13.69 4.96 -10.70
CA LEU A 12 14.36 4.62 -9.45
C LEU A 12 14.90 5.87 -8.74
N GLU A 13 15.43 6.83 -9.49
CA GLU A 13 15.84 8.14 -8.96
C GLU A 13 14.65 8.88 -8.33
N ALA A 14 13.50 8.90 -9.01
CA ALA A 14 12.28 9.50 -8.45
C ALA A 14 11.77 8.80 -7.19
N LEU A 15 11.81 7.46 -7.17
CA LEU A 15 11.42 6.64 -6.02
C LEU A 15 12.37 6.82 -4.83
N SER A 16 13.65 7.14 -5.06
CA SER A 16 14.63 7.35 -3.99
C SER A 16 14.24 8.47 -3.01
N ARG A 17 13.38 9.41 -3.44
CA ARG A 17 12.82 10.47 -2.57
C ARG A 17 11.90 9.94 -1.47
N TYR A 18 11.35 8.74 -1.66
CA TYR A 18 10.41 8.10 -0.73
C TYR A 18 11.05 6.99 0.09
N THR A 19 12.33 6.69 -0.06
CA THR A 19 12.92 5.49 0.55
C THR A 19 14.39 5.65 0.89
N ASP A 20 14.90 4.80 1.78
CA ASP A 20 16.34 4.68 2.03
C ASP A 20 17.05 3.80 0.97
N LEU A 21 18.39 3.81 1.00
CA LEU A 21 19.23 3.05 0.07
C LEU A 21 18.96 1.53 0.11
N ALA A 22 18.69 0.97 1.29
CA ALA A 22 18.46 -0.46 1.43
C ALA A 22 17.17 -0.89 0.73
N ASN A 23 16.10 -0.11 0.89
CA ASN A 23 14.83 -0.35 0.21
C ASN A 23 14.86 0.04 -1.27
N LEU A 24 15.66 1.04 -1.66
CA LEU A 24 15.93 1.34 -3.07
C LEU A 24 16.65 0.18 -3.76
N GLU A 25 17.59 -0.49 -3.09
CA GLU A 25 18.24 -1.68 -3.61
C GLU A 25 17.21 -2.80 -3.84
N LYS A 26 16.28 -3.01 -2.90
CA LYS A 26 15.19 -3.98 -3.05
C LYS A 26 14.30 -3.63 -4.27
N LEU A 27 13.90 -2.37 -4.43
CA LEU A 27 13.16 -1.89 -5.61
C LEU A 27 13.95 -2.11 -6.91
N SER A 28 15.26 -1.89 -6.89
CA SER A 28 16.15 -2.08 -8.05
C SER A 28 16.24 -3.53 -8.52
N ARG A 29 15.71 -4.50 -7.77
CA ARG A 29 15.61 -5.91 -8.22
C ARG A 29 14.40 -6.13 -9.13
N ILE A 30 13.42 -5.23 -9.11
CA ILE A 30 12.29 -5.26 -10.04
C ILE A 30 12.83 -4.85 -11.43
N LYS A 31 12.77 -5.80 -12.36
CA LYS A 31 13.23 -5.60 -13.74
C LYS A 31 12.17 -4.91 -14.61
N GLN A 32 10.90 -5.17 -14.33
CA GLN A 32 9.80 -4.68 -15.15
C GLN A 32 9.53 -3.20 -14.89
N VAL A 33 9.77 -2.35 -15.90
CA VAL A 33 9.63 -0.89 -15.80
C VAL A 33 8.20 -0.46 -15.51
N SER A 34 7.19 -1.18 -16.04
CA SER A 34 5.78 -0.88 -15.79
C SER A 34 5.39 -0.98 -14.32
N ILE A 35 5.94 -1.94 -13.57
CA ILE A 35 5.70 -2.07 -12.12
C ILE A 35 6.33 -0.90 -11.37
N LEU A 36 7.58 -0.56 -11.69
CA LEU A 36 8.26 0.59 -11.06
C LEU A 36 7.51 1.89 -11.32
N LYS A 37 7.03 2.09 -12.55
CA LYS A 37 6.21 3.25 -12.93
C LYS A 37 4.89 3.29 -12.17
N TRP A 38 4.23 2.14 -12.02
CA TRP A 38 3.01 2.04 -11.23
C TRP A 38 3.25 2.37 -9.75
N LEU A 39 4.31 1.84 -9.14
CA LEU A 39 4.71 2.16 -7.77
C LEU A 39 4.98 3.66 -7.59
N LEU A 40 5.69 4.27 -8.53
CA LEU A 40 5.92 5.72 -8.51
C LEU A 40 4.59 6.50 -8.60
N ASN A 41 3.69 6.12 -9.50
CA ASN A 41 2.38 6.76 -9.62
C ASN A 41 1.57 6.64 -8.32
N VAL A 42 1.63 5.48 -7.64
CA VAL A 42 0.98 5.29 -6.34
C VAL A 42 1.63 6.18 -5.28
N ALA A 43 2.96 6.23 -5.20
CA ALA A 43 3.67 7.07 -4.24
C ALA A 43 3.39 8.57 -4.43
N GLU A 44 3.33 9.05 -5.67
CA GLU A 44 2.98 10.43 -5.99
C GLU A 44 1.52 10.76 -5.64
N LEU A 45 0.61 9.79 -5.83
CA LEU A 45 -0.79 9.93 -5.47
C LEU A 45 -0.98 9.96 -3.96
N THR A 46 -0.48 8.96 -3.24
CA THR A 46 -0.75 8.75 -1.81
C THR A 46 0.15 9.56 -0.89
N LYS A 47 1.30 10.03 -1.40
CA LYS A 47 2.29 10.87 -0.71
C LYS A 47 2.78 10.29 0.62
N PRO A 48 3.31 9.05 0.63
CA PRO A 48 3.84 8.45 1.85
C PRO A 48 5.08 9.21 2.34
N ALA A 49 5.32 9.18 3.65
CA ALA A 49 6.56 9.72 4.21
C ALA A 49 7.76 8.82 3.90
N LYS A 50 7.52 7.50 3.83
CA LYS A 50 8.54 6.50 3.50
C LYS A 50 7.91 5.28 2.84
N ILE A 51 8.67 4.57 2.01
CA ILE A 51 8.36 3.26 1.44
C ILE A 51 9.27 2.22 2.09
N PHE A 52 8.69 1.12 2.56
CA PHE A 52 9.41 -0.03 3.09
C PHE A 52 9.06 -1.29 2.28
N ILE A 53 10.09 -1.97 1.75
CA ILE A 53 9.90 -3.14 0.90
C ILE A 53 10.03 -4.42 1.71
N VAL A 54 8.93 -5.16 1.81
CA VAL A 54 8.87 -6.46 2.49
C VAL A 54 9.31 -7.56 1.54
N THR A 55 10.42 -8.24 1.87
CA THR A 55 10.99 -9.34 1.08
C THR A 55 10.77 -10.72 1.70
N ASN A 56 9.90 -10.79 2.72
CA ASN A 56 9.63 -11.98 3.52
C ASN A 56 10.86 -12.53 4.28
N LYS A 57 11.91 -11.72 4.44
CA LYS A 57 13.03 -12.03 5.33
C LYS A 57 12.56 -11.93 6.79
N PRO A 58 13.12 -12.74 7.70
CA PRO A 58 12.81 -12.63 9.13
C PRO A 58 12.97 -11.22 9.69
N SER A 59 13.97 -10.47 9.22
CA SER A 59 14.20 -9.08 9.61
C SER A 59 13.09 -8.11 9.20
N ASP A 60 12.47 -8.32 8.04
CA ASP A 60 11.36 -7.47 7.57
C ASP A 60 10.11 -7.75 8.40
N ILE A 61 9.85 -9.02 8.71
CA ILE A 61 8.72 -9.43 9.58
C ILE A 61 8.90 -8.85 10.99
N GLU A 62 10.10 -8.94 11.54
CA GLU A 62 10.41 -8.38 12.87
C GLU A 62 10.27 -6.86 12.89
N TYR A 63 10.70 -6.18 11.82
CA TYR A 63 10.50 -4.74 11.67
C TYR A 63 9.00 -4.36 11.75
N ILE A 64 8.13 -5.06 11.00
CA ILE A 64 6.69 -4.80 10.98
C ILE A 64 6.07 -5.04 12.35
N ARG A 65 6.40 -6.16 13.02
CA ARG A 65 5.90 -6.47 14.36
C ARG A 65 6.27 -5.38 15.37
N ARG A 66 7.53 -4.96 15.36
CA ARG A 66 7.99 -3.89 16.25
C ARG A 66 7.29 -2.57 15.92
N LYS A 67 7.11 -2.25 14.64
CA LYS A 67 6.37 -1.05 14.20
C LYS A 67 4.94 -1.02 14.70
N ALA A 68 4.20 -2.13 14.62
CA ALA A 68 2.84 -2.20 15.12
C ALA A 68 2.76 -1.90 16.63
N VAL A 69 3.73 -2.38 17.42
CA VAL A 69 3.83 -2.06 18.86
C VAL A 69 4.27 -0.61 19.10
N GLU A 70 5.29 -0.12 18.39
CA GLU A 70 5.75 1.29 18.47
C GLU A 70 4.63 2.29 18.15
N ASN A 71 3.76 1.94 17.19
CA ASN A 71 2.63 2.75 16.77
C ASN A 71 1.39 2.60 17.69
N ASN A 72 1.44 1.73 18.69
CA ASN A 72 0.29 1.35 19.54
C ASN A 72 -0.89 0.74 18.78
N GLU A 73 -0.63 0.15 17.62
CA GLU A 73 -1.60 -0.68 16.92
C GLU A 73 -1.74 -2.02 17.67
N GLU A 74 -0.64 -2.60 18.12
CA GLU A 74 -0.60 -3.90 18.80
C GLU A 74 -0.09 -3.77 20.25
N THR A 75 -0.72 -4.48 21.19
CA THR A 75 -0.28 -4.51 22.60
C THR A 75 0.32 -5.88 22.95
N PRO A 76 1.59 -5.96 23.40
CA PRO A 76 2.20 -7.22 23.83
C PRO A 76 1.48 -7.85 25.03
N VAL A 77 1.33 -9.18 25.02
CA VAL A 77 0.82 -9.92 26.19
C VAL A 77 1.95 -10.49 27.05
N LYS A 78 1.70 -10.68 28.34
CA LYS A 78 2.71 -11.13 29.31
C LYS A 78 3.27 -12.54 29.03
N TYR A 79 2.52 -13.40 28.34
CA TYR A 79 2.83 -14.82 28.23
C TYR A 79 3.80 -15.19 27.10
N SER A 80 3.91 -14.36 26.06
CA SER A 80 4.79 -14.62 24.92
C SER A 80 5.18 -13.29 24.24
N PRO A 81 6.48 -13.07 23.97
CA PRO A 81 6.93 -11.85 23.29
C PRO A 81 6.47 -11.76 21.83
N LEU A 82 5.98 -12.86 21.24
CA LEU A 82 5.49 -12.90 19.87
C LEU A 82 3.97 -12.76 19.76
N HIS A 83 3.25 -12.68 20.88
CA HIS A 83 1.80 -12.56 20.90
C HIS A 83 1.40 -11.14 21.28
N THR A 84 0.44 -10.61 20.53
CA THR A 84 -0.13 -9.28 20.76
C THR A 84 -1.65 -9.36 20.73
N VAL A 85 -2.29 -8.31 21.23
CA VAL A 85 -3.72 -8.07 21.07
C VAL A 85 -3.94 -6.73 20.37
N HIS A 86 -4.87 -6.72 19.42
CA HIS A 86 -5.38 -5.54 18.73
C HIS A 86 -6.86 -5.38 19.08
N PHE A 87 -7.29 -4.14 19.28
CA PHE A 87 -8.69 -3.80 19.47
C PHE A 87 -9.08 -2.82 18.37
N ASP A 88 -9.89 -3.29 17.42
CA ASP A 88 -10.41 -2.44 16.34
C ASP A 88 -11.29 -1.31 16.89
N GLY A 89 -11.44 -0.26 16.10
CA GLY A 89 -12.36 0.82 16.41
C GLY A 89 -13.82 0.32 16.45
N PRO A 90 -14.70 0.92 17.26
CA PRO A 90 -16.09 0.46 17.38
C PRO A 90 -16.92 0.55 16.08
N ARG A 91 -16.40 1.23 15.06
CA ARG A 91 -17.01 1.36 13.72
C ARG A 91 -16.38 0.44 12.67
N ASP A 92 -15.41 -0.39 13.05
CA ASP A 92 -14.62 -1.24 12.15
C ASP A 92 -14.50 -2.68 12.70
N LEU A 93 -15.61 -3.22 13.21
CA LEU A 93 -15.65 -4.53 13.88
C LEU A 93 -15.97 -5.70 12.94
N ALA A 94 -16.39 -5.40 11.70
CA ALA A 94 -16.82 -6.40 10.75
C ALA A 94 -16.74 -5.85 9.31
N ARG A 95 -16.73 -6.76 8.34
CA ARG A 95 -16.74 -6.40 6.92
C ARG A 95 -17.96 -5.54 6.55
N ASP A 96 -17.70 -4.37 6.00
CA ASP A 96 -18.72 -3.47 5.46
C ASP A 96 -19.22 -3.95 4.09
N ARG A 97 -20.38 -4.60 4.08
CA ARG A 97 -21.01 -5.13 2.86
C ARG A 97 -21.57 -4.03 1.96
N GLU A 98 -22.00 -2.91 2.53
CA GLU A 98 -22.67 -1.82 1.81
C GLU A 98 -21.66 -0.99 1.02
N ASN A 99 -20.46 -0.82 1.55
CA ASN A 99 -19.36 -0.13 0.87
C ASN A 99 -18.44 -1.06 0.07
N THR A 100 -18.56 -2.39 0.20
CA THR A 100 -17.90 -3.35 -0.71
C THR A 100 -18.65 -3.44 -2.03
N LYS A 101 -18.04 -2.97 -3.13
CA LYS A 101 -18.66 -2.95 -4.48
C LYS A 101 -17.80 -3.61 -5.54
N ILE A 102 -18.43 -4.28 -6.50
CA ILE A 102 -17.80 -4.71 -7.76
C ILE A 102 -18.05 -3.63 -8.81
N LEU A 103 -16.96 -2.99 -9.27
CA LEU A 103 -17.04 -1.93 -10.26
C LEU A 103 -17.20 -2.49 -11.68
N VAL A 104 -18.32 -2.17 -12.32
CA VAL A 104 -18.74 -2.67 -13.64
C VAL A 104 -18.87 -1.53 -14.65
N LYS A 105 -18.70 -1.85 -15.93
CA LYS A 105 -18.86 -0.87 -17.02
C LYS A 105 -20.30 -0.84 -17.53
N HIS A 106 -20.72 0.31 -18.06
CA HIS A 106 -21.97 0.47 -18.82
C HIS A 106 -23.25 0.01 -18.09
N GLY A 107 -23.29 0.14 -16.75
CA GLY A 107 -24.48 -0.21 -15.97
C GLY A 107 -24.80 -1.71 -15.95
N ALA A 108 -23.84 -2.59 -16.24
CA ALA A 108 -24.02 -4.03 -16.04
C ALA A 108 -24.34 -4.31 -14.56
N GLU A 109 -25.17 -5.32 -14.29
CA GLU A 109 -25.47 -5.75 -12.92
C GLU A 109 -25.14 -7.22 -12.74
N ILE A 110 -24.72 -7.58 -11.53
CA ILE A 110 -24.44 -8.96 -11.15
C ILE A 110 -25.43 -9.32 -10.05
N ALA A 111 -26.24 -10.35 -10.29
CA ALA A 111 -27.27 -10.76 -9.34
C ALA A 111 -26.67 -11.04 -7.95
N MET A 112 -27.32 -10.51 -6.91
CA MET A 112 -26.90 -10.66 -5.51
C MET A 112 -25.53 -10.04 -5.15
N VAL A 113 -24.93 -9.25 -6.04
CA VAL A 113 -23.67 -8.56 -5.82
C VAL A 113 -23.91 -7.06 -5.84
N ASN A 114 -23.33 -6.36 -4.85
CA ASN A 114 -23.34 -4.91 -4.82
C ASN A 114 -22.42 -4.39 -5.93
N THR A 115 -22.99 -3.85 -7.00
CA THR A 115 -22.25 -3.31 -8.14
C THR A 115 -22.22 -1.78 -8.12
N GLY A 116 -21.13 -1.19 -8.61
CA GLY A 116 -20.98 0.25 -8.77
C GLY A 116 -20.50 0.63 -10.16
N ASP A 117 -20.82 1.84 -10.61
CA ASP A 117 -20.29 2.35 -11.87
C ASP A 117 -18.76 2.51 -11.78
N ARG A 118 -18.05 1.92 -12.74
CA ARG A 118 -16.59 1.90 -12.73
C ARG A 118 -15.96 3.28 -12.78
N GLU A 119 -16.44 4.16 -13.65
CA GLU A 119 -15.81 5.46 -13.84
C GLU A 119 -16.04 6.37 -12.63
N LYS A 120 -17.24 6.33 -12.03
CA LYS A 120 -17.52 7.01 -10.77
C LYS A 120 -16.67 6.46 -9.62
N GLY A 121 -16.62 5.13 -9.45
CA GLY A 121 -15.87 4.50 -8.37
C GLY A 121 -14.36 4.72 -8.47
N LEU A 122 -13.80 4.73 -9.69
CA LEU A 122 -12.39 5.06 -9.88
C LEU A 122 -12.10 6.52 -9.53
N ARG A 123 -12.93 7.47 -9.98
CA ARG A 123 -12.75 8.89 -9.61
C ARG A 123 -12.78 9.08 -8.10
N GLU A 124 -13.78 8.51 -7.43
CA GLU A 124 -13.93 8.57 -5.97
C GLU A 124 -12.69 8.01 -5.25
N ILE A 125 -12.24 6.80 -5.59
CA ILE A 125 -11.07 6.20 -4.93
C ILE A 125 -9.79 6.99 -5.19
N PHE A 126 -9.58 7.51 -6.41
CA PHE A 126 -8.41 8.32 -6.71
C PHE A 126 -8.43 9.66 -5.95
N GLU A 127 -9.60 10.28 -5.81
CA GLU A 127 -9.77 11.50 -5.02
C GLU A 127 -9.49 11.25 -3.53
N LEU A 128 -10.09 10.21 -2.95
CA LEU A 128 -9.87 9.82 -1.55
C LEU A 128 -8.43 9.40 -1.26
N SER A 129 -7.75 8.79 -2.24
CA SER A 129 -6.37 8.32 -2.07
C SER A 129 -5.35 9.47 -2.13
N SER A 130 -5.74 10.66 -2.60
CA SER A 130 -4.81 11.78 -2.76
C SER A 130 -4.23 12.23 -1.42
N GLY A 131 -2.95 11.98 -1.21
CA GLY A 131 -2.23 12.35 0.01
C GLY A 131 -2.60 11.54 1.27
N ILE A 132 -3.37 10.46 1.15
CA ILE A 132 -3.90 9.69 2.29
C ILE A 132 -2.81 9.08 3.18
N MET A 133 -1.59 8.90 2.64
CA MET A 133 -0.44 8.35 3.35
C MET A 133 0.52 9.40 3.87
N SER A 134 0.13 10.68 3.89
CA SER A 134 0.95 11.74 4.49
C SER A 134 1.34 11.36 5.93
N ASN A 135 2.65 11.41 6.24
CA ASN A 135 3.23 10.99 7.53
C ASN A 135 3.11 9.48 7.84
N ARG A 136 2.76 8.64 6.86
CA ARG A 136 2.69 7.17 7.01
C ARG A 136 3.79 6.49 6.20
N GLU A 137 4.19 5.32 6.65
CA GLU A 137 5.03 4.41 5.87
C GLU A 137 4.13 3.56 4.97
N MET A 138 4.56 3.38 3.71
CA MET A 138 3.91 2.55 2.69
C MET A 138 4.68 1.24 2.48
#